data_AF-J2K2Z4-F1
#
_entry.id   AF-J2K2Z4-F1
#
_cell.length_a   1.000
_cell.length_b   1.000
_cell.length_c   1.000
_cell.angle_alpha   90.00
_cell.angle_beta   90.00
_cell.angle_gamma   90.00
#
_symmetry.space_group_name_H-M   'P 1'
#
loop_
_entity.id
_entity.type
_entity.pdbx_description
1 polymer ?
#
loop_
_entity_poly.entity_id
_entity_poly.type
_entity_poly.pdbx_seq_one_letter_code
_entity_poly.pdbx_strand_id
1 'polypeptide(L)'
;MRPTLLAFVLALLAWLLVIGRELRQRRPEWHWYLTGYPRTALRVVFTWSKVAYLNGLTVSRKPTRRVLGDLAVKGDPLRARAPWISFPRSTPNGLELLVRLRAGQTPTPFLAAADALAHAWRMHAVRVVSPERGVVLITATASDPLEHPGRPAGPEPVALLSAVVGALESGRAWVMDFRRVPHWLIVGATQSGKSTLIARLITQLAPQPVALVGIDCKGGMELGLVAQRLSALATCRAEAVIVLGALVTDMQDRMRLCRAAGARSIWDLTEKERPVPVVVIVDELAELYLTNGSKEQRAEAEQCSTYLLRLAQLGAALGVHLVVAGQRVGSDLGPGVTALRAQLSGRICHRVNDPGTAEMALGDLNKDAVAVAQSIGEAEQGVAVTVGDMGAWMRSRSRLTTSAEVQECATQFADLTPKMPCLANVVEGGVGA
;
A
#
# COMPACT_ATOMS: atom_id res chain seq x y z
N MET A 1 52.31 22.81 16.10
CA MET A 1 51.36 23.52 15.21
C MET A 1 51.09 24.88 15.81
N ARG A 2 51.19 25.98 15.03
CA ARG A 2 50.96 27.35 15.52
C ARG A 2 49.51 27.49 16.03
N PRO A 3 49.24 28.15 17.17
CA PRO A 3 47.90 28.26 17.77
C PRO A 3 46.88 28.90 16.82
N THR A 4 47.33 29.76 15.91
CA THR A 4 46.51 30.35 14.84
C THR A 4 46.03 29.31 13.84
N LEU A 5 46.87 28.36 13.43
CA LEU A 5 46.49 27.27 12.52
C LEU A 5 45.44 26.35 13.17
N LEU A 6 45.59 26.07 14.47
CA LEU A 6 44.62 25.28 15.23
C LEU A 6 43.26 26.00 15.31
N ALA A 7 43.26 27.30 15.58
CA ALA A 7 42.04 28.12 15.63
C ALA A 7 41.31 28.16 14.28
N PHE A 8 42.04 28.30 13.17
CA PHE A 8 41.44 28.24 11.82
C PHE A 8 40.86 26.87 11.50
N VAL A 9 41.55 25.78 11.86
CA VAL A 9 41.03 24.41 11.67
C VAL A 9 39.77 24.18 12.50
N LEU A 10 39.74 24.61 13.76
CA LEU A 10 38.57 24.48 14.64
C LEU A 10 37.39 25.34 14.15
N ALA A 11 37.65 26.56 13.69
CA ALA A 11 36.62 27.44 13.12
C ALA A 11 36.03 26.85 11.81
N LEU A 12 36.88 26.30 10.94
CA LEU A 12 36.45 25.63 9.72
C LEU A 12 35.63 24.37 10.04
N LEU A 13 36.05 23.57 11.02
CA LEU A 13 35.30 22.40 11.48
C LEU A 13 33.95 22.79 12.09
N ALA A 14 33.91 23.83 12.91
CA ALA A 14 32.67 24.36 13.47
C ALA A 14 31.73 24.87 12.37
N TRP A 15 32.25 25.60 11.39
CA TRP A 15 31.49 26.08 10.24
C TRP A 15 30.97 24.93 9.36
N LEU A 16 31.79 23.90 9.11
CA LEU A 16 31.38 22.67 8.41
C LEU A 16 30.34 21.87 9.19
N LEU A 17 30.39 21.87 10.53
CA LEU A 17 29.37 21.26 11.38
C LEU A 17 28.05 22.02 11.33
N VAL A 18 28.09 23.35 11.37
CA VAL A 18 26.91 24.22 11.23
C VAL A 18 26.30 24.07 9.85
N ILE A 19 27.09 24.18 8.78
CA ILE A 19 26.63 23.97 7.40
C ILE A 19 26.14 22.55 7.20
N GLY A 20 26.83 21.55 7.73
CA GLY A 20 26.40 20.16 7.64
C GLY A 20 25.04 19.92 8.31
N ARG A 21 24.78 20.60 9.43
CA ARG A 21 23.48 20.60 10.11
C ARG A 21 22.41 21.35 9.30
N GLU A 22 22.75 22.52 8.77
CA GLU A 22 21.84 23.33 7.95
C GLU A 22 21.47 22.61 6.64
N LEU A 23 22.44 21.97 5.99
CA LEU A 23 22.23 21.14 4.79
C LEU A 23 21.32 19.96 5.12
N ARG A 24 21.53 19.29 6.27
CA ARG A 24 20.67 18.19 6.70
C ARG A 24 19.23 18.63 6.93
N GLN A 25 19.01 19.83 7.45
CA GLN A 25 17.67 20.35 7.75
C GLN A 25 16.96 20.91 6.51
N ARG A 26 17.66 21.66 5.65
CA ARG A 26 17.03 22.34 4.49
C ARG A 26 17.09 21.53 3.19
N ARG A 27 18.12 20.71 3.00
CA ARG A 27 18.40 19.97 1.75
C ARG A 27 18.92 18.56 2.06
N PRO A 28 18.10 17.68 2.63
CA PRO A 28 18.51 16.35 3.08
C PRO A 28 19.12 15.50 1.95
N GLU A 29 18.64 15.64 0.71
CA GLU A 29 19.20 14.97 -0.47
C GLU A 29 20.67 15.33 -0.70
N TRP A 30 21.02 16.63 -0.63
CA TRP A 30 22.40 17.08 -0.80
C TRP A 30 23.29 16.59 0.33
N HIS A 31 22.79 16.60 1.57
CA HIS A 31 23.51 16.05 2.70
C HIS A 31 23.80 14.55 2.51
N TRP A 32 22.82 13.80 1.99
CA TRP A 32 22.99 12.40 1.64
C TRP A 32 24.08 12.21 0.59
N TYR A 33 23.99 12.84 -0.59
CA TYR A 33 24.97 12.65 -1.66
C TYR A 33 26.40 13.11 -1.28
N LEU A 34 26.54 14.21 -0.53
CA LEU A 34 27.85 14.76 -0.18
C LEU A 34 28.53 14.04 0.99
N THR A 35 27.76 13.54 1.97
CA THR A 35 28.34 13.03 3.22
C THR A 35 27.79 11.66 3.64
N GLY A 36 26.48 11.44 3.49
CA GLY A 36 25.82 10.20 3.89
C GLY A 36 26.24 9.01 3.03
N TYR A 37 26.02 9.11 1.72
CA TYR A 37 26.36 8.09 0.72
C TYR A 37 27.82 7.64 0.77
N PRO A 38 28.85 8.51 0.65
CA PRO A 38 30.23 8.04 0.61
C PRO A 38 30.63 7.32 1.90
N ARG A 39 30.19 7.83 3.06
CA ARG A 39 30.47 7.21 4.37
C ARG A 39 29.80 5.84 4.49
N THR A 40 28.57 5.70 4.01
CA THR A 40 27.84 4.43 4.07
C THR A 40 28.35 3.44 3.03
N ALA A 41 28.63 3.86 1.80
CA ALA A 41 29.18 2.99 0.74
C ALA A 41 30.52 2.38 1.17
N LEU A 42 31.43 3.19 1.74
CA LEU A 42 32.68 2.68 2.32
C LEU A 42 32.40 1.70 3.46
N ARG A 43 31.47 2.01 4.37
CA ARG A 43 31.08 1.10 5.46
C ARG A 43 30.60 -0.24 4.92
N VAL A 44 29.71 -0.25 3.92
CA VAL A 44 29.19 -1.48 3.29
C VAL A 44 30.35 -2.30 2.74
N VAL A 45 31.21 -1.70 1.91
CA VAL A 45 32.33 -2.40 1.26
C VAL A 45 33.32 -2.97 2.29
N PHE A 46 33.73 -2.19 3.29
CA PHE A 46 34.69 -2.62 4.30
C PHE A 46 34.12 -3.63 5.31
N THR A 47 32.83 -3.58 5.60
CA THR A 47 32.21 -4.47 6.60
C THR A 47 31.59 -5.73 6.00
N TRP A 48 31.39 -5.77 4.68
CA TRP A 48 30.62 -6.84 4.01
C TRP A 48 31.03 -8.25 4.41
N SER A 49 32.32 -8.57 4.37
CA SER A 49 32.79 -9.92 4.68
C SER A 49 32.52 -10.34 6.12
N LYS A 50 32.65 -9.40 7.07
CA LYS A 50 32.36 -9.63 8.50
C LYS A 50 30.86 -9.78 8.74
N VAL A 51 30.05 -8.89 8.18
CA VAL A 51 28.59 -8.90 8.35
C VAL A 51 27.99 -10.15 7.69
N ALA A 52 28.47 -10.53 6.51
CA ALA A 52 28.06 -11.76 5.84
C ALA A 52 28.38 -13.01 6.67
N TYR A 53 29.56 -13.06 7.31
CA TYR A 53 29.93 -14.18 8.16
C TYR A 53 29.04 -14.30 9.41
N LEU A 54 28.84 -13.19 10.14
CA LEU A 54 28.06 -13.17 11.37
C LEU A 54 26.58 -13.53 11.15
N ASN A 55 26.05 -13.27 9.95
CA ASN A 55 24.67 -13.57 9.59
C ASN A 55 24.51 -14.84 8.75
N GLY A 56 25.54 -15.70 8.69
CA GLY A 56 25.45 -16.98 7.98
C GLY A 56 25.30 -16.87 6.45
N LEU A 57 25.64 -15.73 5.85
CA LEU A 57 25.55 -15.48 4.41
C LEU A 57 26.77 -15.99 3.62
N THR A 58 27.72 -16.65 4.29
CA THR A 58 28.95 -17.17 3.69
C THR A 58 28.84 -18.65 3.34
N VAL A 59 29.54 -19.10 2.30
CA VAL A 59 29.61 -20.53 1.93
C VAL A 59 30.99 -21.11 2.23
N SER A 60 31.01 -22.33 2.76
CA SER A 60 32.22 -23.16 2.81
C SER A 60 32.38 -24.00 1.56
N ARG A 61 33.58 -24.04 0.98
CA ARG A 61 33.91 -24.97 -0.11
C ARG A 61 34.25 -26.39 0.36
N LYS A 62 34.51 -26.59 1.65
CA LYS A 62 34.86 -27.91 2.20
C LYS A 62 33.69 -28.48 2.99
N PRO A 63 33.38 -29.78 2.84
CA PRO A 63 32.32 -30.43 3.61
C PRO A 63 32.60 -30.25 5.11
N THR A 64 31.55 -29.99 5.89
CA THR A 64 31.59 -29.85 7.36
C THR A 64 31.95 -31.15 8.07
N ARG A 65 32.01 -32.27 7.33
CA ARG A 65 32.44 -33.56 7.82
C ARG A 65 33.78 -33.93 7.21
N ARG A 66 34.75 -34.19 8.08
CA ARG A 66 36.02 -34.81 7.69
C ARG A 66 36.12 -36.11 8.48
N VAL A 67 36.28 -37.22 7.75
CA VAL A 67 36.54 -38.52 8.37
C VAL A 67 38.03 -38.58 8.68
N LEU A 68 38.38 -38.77 9.95
CA LEU A 68 39.76 -38.92 10.43
C LEU A 68 39.86 -40.31 11.07
N GLY A 69 40.40 -41.29 10.34
CA GLY A 69 40.28 -42.70 10.73
C GLY A 69 38.80 -43.12 10.71
N ASP A 70 38.29 -43.67 11.81
CA ASP A 70 36.88 -44.07 11.95
C ASP A 70 35.98 -42.97 12.55
N LEU A 71 36.53 -41.78 12.82
CA LEU A 71 35.82 -40.66 13.44
C LEU A 71 35.32 -39.65 12.39
N ALA A 72 34.01 -39.49 12.29
CA ALA A 72 33.39 -38.38 11.56
C ALA A 72 33.41 -37.11 12.41
N VAL A 73 34.39 -36.24 12.20
CA VAL A 73 34.49 -34.95 12.91
C VAL A 73 33.64 -33.91 12.18
N LYS A 74 32.64 -33.35 12.88
CA LYS A 74 31.86 -32.19 12.44
C LYS A 74 32.56 -30.93 12.93
N GLY A 75 33.24 -30.21 12.04
CA GLY A 75 34.01 -29.01 12.39
C GLY A 75 33.49 -27.76 11.67
N ASP A 76 33.73 -26.59 12.28
CA ASP A 76 33.39 -25.31 11.64
C ASP A 76 34.28 -25.05 10.41
N PRO A 77 33.70 -24.52 9.32
CA PRO A 77 34.44 -24.35 8.08
C PRO A 77 35.52 -23.27 8.19
N LEU A 78 36.78 -23.71 8.11
CA LEU A 78 38.00 -22.88 8.25
C LEU A 78 38.14 -21.69 7.27
N ARG A 79 37.37 -21.65 6.17
CA ARG A 79 37.43 -20.56 5.17
C ARG A 79 36.05 -20.29 4.56
N ALA A 80 35.17 -19.69 5.34
CA ALA A 80 33.89 -19.20 4.83
C ALA A 80 34.13 -18.03 3.86
N ARG A 81 33.57 -18.10 2.64
CA ARG A 81 33.70 -17.04 1.64
C ARG A 81 32.40 -16.28 1.51
N ALA A 82 32.47 -14.95 1.66
CA ALA A 82 31.35 -14.07 1.39
C ALA A 82 30.96 -14.12 -0.11
N PRO A 83 29.67 -13.88 -0.42
CA PRO A 83 29.24 -13.67 -1.80
C PRO A 83 29.87 -12.39 -2.35
N TRP A 84 29.96 -12.27 -3.67
CA TRP A 84 30.42 -11.04 -4.28
C TRP A 84 29.32 -9.97 -4.21
N ILE A 85 29.70 -8.72 -3.97
CA ILE A 85 28.82 -7.55 -4.03
C ILE A 85 29.30 -6.55 -5.07
N SER A 86 28.36 -5.89 -5.74
CA SER A 86 28.66 -4.71 -6.55
C SER A 86 29.04 -3.54 -5.66
N PHE A 87 29.70 -2.54 -6.25
CA PHE A 87 29.85 -1.26 -5.57
C PHE A 87 28.46 -0.65 -5.29
N PRO A 88 28.19 -0.12 -4.08
CA PRO A 88 26.90 0.49 -3.76
C PRO A 88 26.58 1.68 -4.67
N ARG A 89 25.46 1.66 -5.38
CA ARG A 89 24.96 2.81 -6.15
C ARG A 89 24.10 3.69 -5.26
N SER A 90 24.23 5.01 -5.40
CA SER A 90 23.43 5.96 -4.63
C SER A 90 22.00 6.03 -5.17
N THR A 91 21.03 6.14 -4.27
CA THR A 91 19.64 6.52 -4.54
C THR A 91 19.29 7.77 -3.71
N PRO A 92 18.21 8.52 -4.03
CA PRO A 92 17.86 9.73 -3.29
C PRO A 92 17.71 9.53 -1.77
N ASN A 93 17.24 8.35 -1.35
CA ASN A 93 16.95 8.03 0.04
C ASN A 93 17.84 6.90 0.58
N GLY A 94 18.96 6.59 -0.06
CA GLY A 94 19.79 5.46 0.34
C GLY A 94 20.78 4.96 -0.71
N LEU A 95 21.00 3.65 -0.71
CA LEU A 95 21.86 2.97 -1.67
C LEU A 95 21.30 1.62 -2.08
N GLU A 96 21.76 1.11 -3.20
CA GLU A 96 21.45 -0.23 -3.68
C GLU A 96 22.73 -0.97 -4.07
N LEU A 97 22.76 -2.29 -3.88
CA LEU A 97 23.83 -3.14 -4.37
C LEU A 97 23.31 -4.51 -4.79
N LEU A 98 23.99 -5.13 -5.76
CA LEU A 98 23.73 -6.49 -6.20
C LEU A 98 24.67 -7.45 -5.49
N VAL A 99 24.11 -8.55 -5.01
CA VAL A 99 24.83 -9.70 -4.46
C VAL A 99 24.72 -10.85 -5.45
N ARG A 100 25.85 -11.41 -5.87
CA ARG A 100 25.86 -12.62 -6.68
C ARG A 100 25.96 -13.84 -5.75
N LEU A 101 24.88 -14.63 -5.72
CA LEU A 101 24.81 -15.83 -4.90
C LEU A 101 25.84 -16.87 -5.38
N ARG A 102 26.42 -17.60 -4.43
CA ARG A 102 27.27 -18.75 -4.73
C ARG A 102 26.41 -20.02 -4.87
N ALA A 103 26.96 -21.04 -5.52
CA ALA A 103 26.31 -22.34 -5.63
C ALA A 103 25.92 -22.87 -4.23
N GLY A 104 24.67 -23.33 -4.09
CA GLY A 104 24.11 -23.79 -2.83
C GLY A 104 23.50 -22.70 -1.93
N GLN A 105 23.61 -21.42 -2.30
CA GLN A 105 22.91 -20.34 -1.58
C GLN A 105 21.52 -20.08 -2.16
N THR A 106 20.60 -19.71 -1.29
CA THR A 106 19.27 -19.22 -1.63
C THR A 106 19.11 -17.76 -1.18
N PRO A 107 18.08 -17.03 -1.65
CA PRO A 107 17.78 -15.68 -1.15
C PRO A 107 17.30 -15.63 0.31
N THR A 108 16.76 -16.72 0.85
CA THR A 108 16.12 -16.76 2.18
C THR A 108 17.01 -16.29 3.33
N PRO A 109 18.30 -16.70 3.44
CA PRO A 109 19.18 -16.19 4.48
C PRO A 109 19.42 -14.68 4.39
N PHE A 110 19.41 -14.11 3.17
CA PHE A 110 19.57 -12.66 2.99
C PHE A 110 18.34 -11.90 3.47
N LEU A 111 17.13 -12.43 3.19
CA LEU A 111 15.89 -11.89 3.72
C LEU A 111 15.89 -11.89 5.27
N ALA A 112 16.31 -13.00 5.88
CA ALA A 112 16.41 -13.11 7.34
C ALA A 112 17.47 -12.16 7.96
N ALA A 113 18.53 -11.84 7.21
CA ALA A 113 19.60 -10.96 7.66
C ALA A 113 19.33 -9.47 7.44
N ALA A 114 18.19 -9.10 6.85
CA ALA A 114 17.87 -7.72 6.47
C ALA A 114 18.02 -6.72 7.63
N ASP A 115 17.43 -7.03 8.79
CA ASP A 115 17.50 -6.17 9.98
C ASP A 115 18.94 -6.01 10.51
N ALA A 116 19.69 -7.11 10.58
CA ALA A 116 21.09 -7.08 10.98
C ALA A 116 21.97 -6.26 10.01
N LEU A 117 21.68 -6.31 8.70
CA LEU A 117 22.34 -5.48 7.69
C LEU A 117 22.02 -4.00 7.90
N ALA A 118 20.76 -3.66 8.20
CA ALA A 118 20.34 -2.29 8.49
C ALA A 118 21.10 -1.71 9.69
N HIS A 119 21.15 -2.46 10.79
CA HIS A 119 21.92 -2.07 11.98
C HIS A 119 23.43 -1.97 11.71
N ALA A 120 24.03 -2.94 11.02
CA ALA A 120 25.45 -2.94 10.70
C ALA A 120 25.85 -1.74 9.84
N TRP A 121 25.00 -1.36 8.89
CA TRP A 121 25.25 -0.23 7.99
C TRP A 121 24.75 1.11 8.52
N ARG A 122 24.06 1.14 9.67
CA ARG A 122 23.37 2.31 10.25
C ARG A 122 22.41 2.95 9.26
N MET A 123 21.61 2.11 8.64
CA MET A 123 20.56 2.47 7.70
C MET A 123 19.22 2.30 8.41
N HIS A 124 18.21 3.06 7.98
CA HIS A 124 16.85 2.97 8.52
C HIS A 124 16.25 1.59 8.26
N ALA A 125 16.35 1.09 7.03
CA ALA A 125 15.92 -0.25 6.68
C ALA A 125 16.78 -0.85 5.57
N VAL A 126 16.76 -2.18 5.45
CA VAL A 126 17.33 -2.91 4.32
C VAL A 126 16.27 -3.82 3.76
N ARG A 127 16.05 -3.74 2.45
CA ARG A 127 15.18 -4.64 1.69
C ARG A 127 16.03 -5.53 0.81
N VAL A 128 15.59 -6.76 0.69
CA VAL A 128 16.25 -7.80 -0.08
C VAL A 128 15.23 -8.38 -1.04
N VAL A 129 15.51 -8.32 -2.34
CA VAL A 129 14.67 -8.92 -3.37
C VAL A 129 15.53 -9.78 -4.30
N SER A 130 14.94 -10.81 -4.91
CA SER A 130 15.63 -11.70 -5.86
C SER A 130 15.04 -11.47 -7.25
N PRO A 131 15.54 -10.49 -8.03
CA PRO A 131 14.95 -10.18 -9.33
C PRO A 131 15.09 -11.34 -10.32
N GLU A 132 16.20 -12.09 -10.23
CA GLU A 132 16.49 -13.25 -11.06
C GLU A 132 17.16 -14.36 -10.24
N ARG A 133 17.25 -15.57 -10.80
CA ARG A 133 17.92 -16.69 -10.14
C ARG A 133 19.42 -16.41 -9.97
N GLY A 134 19.93 -16.58 -8.76
CA GLY A 134 21.36 -16.42 -8.46
C GLY A 134 21.81 -14.98 -8.17
N VAL A 135 20.89 -14.02 -8.17
CA VAL A 135 21.16 -12.61 -7.86
C VAL A 135 20.18 -12.11 -6.80
N VAL A 136 20.71 -11.38 -5.82
CA VAL A 136 19.93 -10.68 -4.80
C VAL A 136 20.22 -9.19 -4.92
N LEU A 137 19.19 -8.36 -5.03
CA LEU A 137 19.28 -6.91 -4.93
C LEU A 137 19.01 -6.51 -3.48
N ILE A 138 19.96 -5.80 -2.88
CA ILE A 138 19.82 -5.21 -1.56
C ILE A 138 19.65 -3.70 -1.71
N THR A 139 18.55 -3.17 -1.19
CA THR A 139 18.27 -1.73 -1.13
C THR A 139 18.30 -1.29 0.33
N ALA A 140 19.22 -0.42 0.70
CA ALA A 140 19.32 0.13 2.04
C ALA A 140 18.87 1.59 2.05
N THR A 141 17.87 1.93 2.88
CA THR A 141 17.35 3.29 3.01
C THR A 141 18.01 4.00 4.19
N ALA A 142 18.45 5.24 4.00
CA ALA A 142 19.18 6.01 5.01
C ALA A 142 18.25 6.70 6.02
N SER A 143 17.06 7.06 5.57
CA SER A 143 15.97 7.66 6.34
C SER A 143 14.65 7.00 5.93
N ASP A 144 13.58 7.23 6.68
CA ASP A 144 12.26 6.77 6.25
C ASP A 144 11.87 7.51 4.96
N PRO A 145 11.76 6.82 3.80
CA PRO A 145 11.38 7.47 2.54
C PRO A 145 9.94 8.02 2.58
N LEU A 146 9.14 7.59 3.56
CA LEU A 146 7.78 8.04 3.76
C LEU A 146 7.67 9.25 4.69
N GLU A 147 8.68 9.61 5.48
CA GLU A 147 8.58 10.81 6.36
C GLU A 147 8.29 12.08 5.55
N HIS A 148 8.98 12.24 4.43
CA HIS A 148 8.81 13.33 3.48
C HIS A 148 8.77 12.73 2.07
N PRO A 149 7.62 12.17 1.65
CA PRO A 149 7.53 11.55 0.34
C PRO A 149 7.73 12.66 -0.70
N GLY A 150 8.87 12.63 -1.39
CA GLY A 150 9.12 13.53 -2.52
C GLY A 150 8.09 13.33 -3.62
N ARG A 151 8.15 14.14 -4.68
CA ARG A 151 7.34 13.88 -5.88
C ARG A 151 7.71 12.48 -6.41
N PRO A 152 6.75 11.56 -6.59
CA PRO A 152 7.08 10.22 -7.06
C PRO A 152 7.82 10.27 -8.39
N ALA A 153 8.84 9.43 -8.54
CA ALA A 153 9.66 9.40 -9.75
C ALA A 153 8.91 8.68 -10.89
N GLY A 154 8.76 9.35 -12.03
CA GLY A 154 8.19 8.81 -13.27
C GLY A 154 6.98 9.61 -13.81
N PRO A 155 6.64 9.47 -15.10
CA PRO A 155 5.41 10.07 -15.64
C PRO A 155 4.17 9.44 -14.99
N GLU A 156 3.15 10.26 -14.73
CA GLU A 156 1.83 9.84 -14.22
C GLU A 156 0.78 9.80 -15.35
N PRO A 157 0.80 8.81 -16.26
CA PRO A 157 -0.37 8.56 -17.10
C PRO A 157 -1.43 7.90 -16.22
N VAL A 158 -2.36 8.70 -15.69
CA VAL A 158 -3.51 8.18 -14.97
C VAL A 158 -4.48 7.63 -16.02
N ALA A 159 -4.39 6.31 -16.27
CA ALA A 159 -5.34 5.60 -17.11
C ALA A 159 -6.75 5.65 -16.49
N LEU A 160 -7.79 5.40 -17.29
CA LEU A 160 -9.16 5.24 -16.79
C LEU A 160 -9.18 4.19 -15.65
N LEU A 161 -9.82 4.54 -14.54
CA LEU A 161 -9.84 3.78 -13.29
C LEU A 161 -8.47 3.56 -12.65
N SER A 162 -7.60 4.55 -12.73
CA SER A 162 -6.34 4.60 -11.99
C SER A 162 -6.30 5.84 -11.10
N ALA A 163 -5.64 5.76 -9.95
CA ALA A 163 -5.51 6.88 -9.04
C ALA A 163 -4.15 6.88 -8.34
N VAL A 164 -3.39 7.97 -8.46
CA VAL A 164 -2.15 8.17 -7.70
C VAL A 164 -2.49 8.68 -6.31
N VAL A 165 -2.42 7.77 -5.34
CA VAL A 165 -2.88 7.99 -3.97
C VAL A 165 -1.77 8.38 -2.99
N GLY A 166 -0.50 8.24 -3.39
CA GLY A 166 0.62 8.62 -2.54
C GLY A 166 1.95 8.13 -3.06
N ALA A 167 2.84 7.77 -2.14
CA ALA A 167 4.16 7.25 -2.45
C ALA A 167 4.39 5.89 -1.79
N LEU A 168 5.13 5.05 -2.49
CA LEU A 168 5.66 3.80 -1.96
C LEU A 168 7.01 4.07 -1.31
N GLU A 169 7.42 3.25 -0.34
CA GLU A 169 8.76 3.40 0.27
C GLU A 169 9.90 3.20 -0.74
N SER A 170 9.60 2.59 -1.90
CA SER A 170 10.52 2.50 -3.04
C SER A 170 10.78 3.84 -3.75
N GLY A 171 10.03 4.90 -3.41
CA GLY A 171 10.05 6.20 -4.08
C GLY A 171 9.15 6.30 -5.33
N ARG A 172 8.50 5.20 -5.72
CA ARG A 172 7.53 5.16 -6.82
C ARG A 172 6.18 5.71 -6.38
N ALA A 173 5.37 6.16 -7.35
CA ALA A 173 3.97 6.49 -7.12
C ALA A 173 3.21 5.28 -6.57
N TRP A 174 2.44 5.49 -5.50
CA TRP A 174 1.46 4.51 -5.04
C TRP A 174 0.19 4.70 -5.84
N VAL A 175 -0.12 3.70 -6.68
CA VAL A 175 -1.23 3.76 -7.62
C VAL A 175 -2.26 2.69 -7.27
N MET A 176 -3.52 3.10 -7.13
CA MET A 176 -4.67 2.20 -7.11
C MET A 176 -5.22 2.10 -8.53
N ASP A 177 -5.04 0.94 -9.17
CA ASP A 177 -5.51 0.65 -10.52
C ASP A 177 -6.60 -0.42 -10.46
N PHE A 178 -7.86 -0.05 -10.76
CA PHE A 178 -9.00 -0.96 -10.67
C PHE A 178 -9.11 -1.91 -11.86
N ARG A 179 -8.40 -1.66 -12.96
CA ARG A 179 -8.30 -2.61 -14.08
C ARG A 179 -7.39 -3.78 -13.70
N ARG A 180 -6.39 -3.53 -12.84
CA ARG A 180 -5.47 -4.55 -12.32
C ARG A 180 -5.97 -5.22 -11.04
N VAL A 181 -6.43 -4.42 -10.08
CA VAL A 181 -6.91 -4.86 -8.77
C VAL A 181 -8.32 -4.31 -8.57
N PRO A 182 -9.36 -5.10 -8.88
CA PRO A 182 -10.71 -4.57 -9.05
C PRO A 182 -11.41 -4.16 -7.75
N HIS A 183 -11.01 -4.75 -6.63
CA HIS A 183 -11.66 -4.54 -5.34
C HIS A 183 -10.63 -4.42 -4.22
N TRP A 184 -10.83 -3.43 -3.34
CA TRP A 184 -9.90 -3.03 -2.30
C TRP A 184 -10.53 -3.05 -0.91
N LEU A 185 -9.77 -3.53 0.06
CA LEU A 185 -10.02 -3.40 1.50
C LEU A 185 -9.02 -2.40 2.10
N ILE A 186 -9.53 -1.37 2.77
CA ILE A 186 -8.75 -0.36 3.48
C ILE A 186 -9.09 -0.43 4.96
N VAL A 187 -8.14 -0.80 5.80
CA VAL A 187 -8.33 -0.78 7.26
C VAL A 187 -7.44 0.24 7.93
N GLY A 188 -7.90 0.83 9.02
CA GLY A 188 -7.11 1.77 9.80
C GLY A 188 -7.91 2.46 10.90
N ALA A 189 -7.27 2.65 12.05
CA ALA A 189 -7.84 3.37 13.19
C ALA A 189 -8.12 4.85 12.85
N THR A 190 -8.85 5.53 13.74
CA THR A 190 -9.05 6.99 13.67
C THR A 190 -7.71 7.72 13.58
N GLN A 191 -7.63 8.73 12.71
CA GLN A 191 -6.41 9.52 12.44
C GLN A 191 -5.21 8.70 11.92
N SER A 192 -5.42 7.51 11.36
CA SER A 192 -4.34 6.70 10.77
C SER A 192 -3.98 7.09 9.33
N GLY A 193 -4.87 7.83 8.65
CA GLY A 193 -4.72 8.22 7.24
C GLY A 193 -5.72 7.57 6.26
N LYS A 194 -6.64 6.72 6.77
CA LYS A 194 -7.74 6.10 6.00
C LYS A 194 -8.58 7.12 5.23
N SER A 195 -9.17 8.10 5.91
CA SER A 195 -10.06 9.09 5.27
C SER A 195 -9.31 9.94 4.24
N THR A 196 -8.07 10.32 4.55
CA THR A 196 -7.17 11.02 3.61
C THR A 196 -6.89 10.22 2.34
N LEU A 197 -6.68 8.90 2.46
CA LEU A 197 -6.50 8.01 1.32
C LEU A 197 -7.76 7.95 0.44
N ILE A 198 -8.94 7.82 1.05
CA ILE A 198 -10.23 7.82 0.34
C ILE A 198 -10.47 9.17 -0.35
N ALA A 199 -10.24 10.28 0.34
CA ALA A 199 -10.35 11.62 -0.24
C ALA A 199 -9.41 11.77 -1.44
N ARG A 200 -8.15 11.35 -1.31
CA ARG A 200 -7.19 11.39 -2.42
C ARG A 200 -7.66 10.53 -3.59
N LEU A 201 -8.14 9.32 -3.34
CA LEU A 201 -8.72 8.45 -4.36
C LEU A 201 -9.86 9.15 -5.12
N ILE A 202 -10.80 9.77 -4.40
CA ILE A 202 -11.92 10.50 -4.99
C ILE A 202 -11.41 11.66 -5.86
N THR A 203 -10.45 12.47 -5.38
CA THR A 203 -9.91 13.58 -6.19
C THR A 203 -9.24 13.13 -7.49
N GLN A 204 -8.67 11.92 -7.52
CA GLN A 204 -8.01 11.37 -8.71
C GLN A 204 -9.01 10.75 -9.69
N LEU A 205 -10.12 10.20 -9.18
CA LEU A 205 -11.20 9.63 -9.99
C LEU A 205 -12.22 10.66 -10.46
N ALA A 206 -12.41 11.76 -9.74
CA ALA A 206 -13.36 12.83 -10.07
C ALA A 206 -13.25 13.34 -11.52
N PRO A 207 -12.07 13.64 -12.08
CA PRO A 207 -11.94 14.09 -13.48
C PRO A 207 -12.18 12.99 -14.53
N GLN A 208 -12.37 11.73 -14.12
CA GLN A 208 -12.51 10.60 -15.04
C GLN A 208 -14.00 10.31 -15.32
N PRO A 209 -14.33 9.69 -16.47
CA PRO A 209 -15.69 9.26 -16.80
C PRO A 209 -16.06 7.99 -16.00
N VAL A 210 -16.21 8.14 -14.69
CA VAL A 210 -16.51 7.09 -13.73
C VAL A 210 -17.66 7.52 -12.81
N ALA A 211 -18.59 6.60 -12.56
CA ALA A 211 -19.65 6.79 -11.58
C ALA A 211 -19.11 6.45 -10.19
N LEU A 212 -19.15 7.42 -9.28
CA LEU A 212 -18.74 7.24 -7.89
C LEU A 212 -19.99 7.06 -7.04
N VAL A 213 -20.06 5.98 -6.26
CA VAL A 213 -21.20 5.69 -5.38
C VAL A 213 -20.69 5.61 -3.95
N GLY A 214 -21.24 6.44 -3.06
CA GLY A 214 -20.85 6.48 -1.65
C GLY A 214 -21.81 5.71 -0.76
N ILE A 215 -21.27 4.99 0.22
CA ILE A 215 -22.01 4.38 1.34
C ILE A 215 -21.32 4.84 2.63
N ASP A 216 -21.98 5.75 3.34
CA ASP A 216 -21.50 6.37 4.57
C ASP A 216 -22.62 6.34 5.62
N CYS A 217 -22.78 5.19 6.27
CA CYS A 217 -23.80 4.97 7.29
C CYS A 217 -23.55 5.70 8.61
N LYS A 218 -22.58 6.62 8.66
CA LYS A 218 -22.36 7.56 9.78
C LYS A 218 -23.06 8.90 9.53
N GLY A 219 -24.15 8.90 8.76
CA GLY A 219 -24.92 10.10 8.42
C GLY A 219 -24.28 10.97 7.33
N GLY A 220 -23.40 10.39 6.49
CA GLY A 220 -22.77 11.14 5.40
C GLY A 220 -21.70 12.15 5.81
N MET A 221 -21.14 12.04 7.02
CA MET A 221 -20.17 12.99 7.57
C MET A 221 -18.88 13.12 6.75
N GLU A 222 -18.45 12.04 6.08
CA GLU A 222 -17.21 12.00 5.30
C GLU A 222 -17.52 12.15 3.80
N LEU A 223 -18.40 11.30 3.28
CA LEU A 223 -18.70 11.28 1.84
C LEU A 223 -19.70 12.36 1.40
N GLY A 224 -20.45 12.95 2.33
CA GLY A 224 -21.36 14.06 2.05
C GLY A 224 -20.65 15.30 1.52
N LEU A 225 -19.38 15.51 1.89
CA LEU A 225 -18.53 16.61 1.40
C LEU A 225 -18.34 16.58 -0.13
N VAL A 226 -18.52 15.41 -0.75
CA VAL A 226 -18.32 15.20 -2.19
C VAL A 226 -19.60 14.79 -2.91
N ALA A 227 -20.77 14.93 -2.29
CA ALA A 227 -22.06 14.43 -2.79
C ALA A 227 -22.37 14.87 -4.23
N GLN A 228 -22.01 16.10 -4.60
CA GLN A 228 -22.18 16.65 -5.97
C GLN A 228 -21.42 15.88 -7.07
N ARG A 229 -20.35 15.15 -6.71
CA ARG A 229 -19.60 14.28 -7.63
C ARG A 229 -20.07 12.82 -7.60
N LEU A 230 -20.89 12.45 -6.62
CA LEU A 230 -21.39 11.08 -6.45
C LEU A 230 -22.65 10.88 -7.31
N SER A 231 -22.71 9.75 -8.02
CA SER A 231 -23.92 9.30 -8.72
C SER A 231 -25.01 8.86 -7.74
N ALA A 232 -24.64 8.45 -6.53
CA ALA A 232 -25.53 8.22 -5.40
C ALA A 232 -24.75 8.24 -4.08
N LEU A 233 -25.42 8.59 -2.98
CA LEU A 233 -24.90 8.52 -1.62
C LEU A 233 -25.96 7.86 -0.73
N ALA A 234 -25.60 6.76 -0.07
CA ALA A 234 -26.40 6.16 1.01
C ALA A 234 -25.83 6.60 2.36
N THR A 235 -26.68 7.17 3.21
CA THR A 235 -26.34 7.72 4.54
C THR A 235 -26.78 6.82 5.69
N CYS A 236 -27.58 5.79 5.39
CA CYS A 236 -28.03 4.77 6.32
C CYS A 236 -28.02 3.37 5.68
N ARG A 237 -28.21 2.32 6.50
CA ARG A 237 -28.17 0.94 6.01
C ARG A 237 -29.33 0.62 5.07
N ALA A 238 -30.53 1.09 5.36
CA ALA A 238 -31.70 0.88 4.51
C ALA A 238 -31.47 1.42 3.09
N GLU A 239 -30.93 2.64 2.97
CA GLU A 239 -30.51 3.21 1.68
C GLU A 239 -29.41 2.38 1.02
N ALA A 240 -28.43 1.90 1.80
CA ALA A 240 -27.34 1.07 1.27
C ALA A 240 -27.88 -0.23 0.65
N VAL A 241 -28.87 -0.88 1.27
CA VAL A 241 -29.55 -2.07 0.70
C VAL A 241 -30.15 -1.76 -0.67
N ILE A 242 -30.82 -0.62 -0.81
CA ILE A 242 -31.46 -0.19 -2.05
C ILE A 242 -30.39 0.09 -3.13
N VAL A 243 -29.39 0.90 -2.82
CA VAL A 243 -28.29 1.25 -3.74
C VAL A 243 -27.56 -0.01 -4.22
N LEU A 244 -27.16 -0.89 -3.29
CA LEU A 244 -26.44 -2.12 -3.62
C LEU A 244 -27.30 -3.07 -4.46
N GLY A 245 -28.59 -3.21 -4.15
CA GLY A 245 -29.53 -4.02 -4.94
C GLY A 245 -29.70 -3.50 -6.36
N ALA A 246 -29.80 -2.18 -6.53
CA ALA A 246 -29.85 -1.54 -7.85
C ALA A 246 -28.58 -1.78 -8.66
N LEU A 247 -27.40 -1.70 -8.03
CA LEU A 247 -26.12 -2.02 -8.68
C LEU A 247 -25.99 -3.50 -9.06
N VAL A 248 -26.52 -4.42 -8.25
CA VAL A 248 -26.57 -5.84 -8.61
C VAL A 248 -27.45 -6.07 -9.83
N THR A 249 -28.56 -5.33 -9.94
CA THR A 249 -29.45 -5.40 -11.12
C THR A 249 -28.77 -4.83 -12.36
N ASP A 250 -28.15 -3.65 -12.26
CA ASP A 250 -27.34 -3.05 -13.33
C ASP A 250 -26.24 -4.00 -13.80
N MET A 251 -25.56 -4.68 -12.86
CA MET A 251 -24.55 -5.67 -13.20
C MET A 251 -25.13 -6.86 -14.01
N GLN A 252 -26.34 -7.31 -13.72
CA GLN A 252 -27.02 -8.33 -14.53
C GLN A 252 -27.34 -7.82 -15.94
N ASP A 253 -27.72 -6.55 -16.08
CA ASP A 253 -27.97 -5.91 -17.38
C ASP A 253 -26.70 -5.80 -18.21
N ARG A 254 -25.60 -5.36 -17.62
CA ARG A 254 -24.27 -5.35 -18.25
C ARG A 254 -23.86 -6.74 -18.72
N MET A 255 -24.14 -7.77 -17.91
CA MET A 255 -23.86 -9.16 -18.29
C MET A 255 -24.69 -9.60 -19.50
N ARG A 256 -25.97 -9.21 -19.57
CA ARG A 256 -26.84 -9.48 -20.74
C ARG A 256 -26.32 -8.78 -21.98
N LEU A 257 -25.91 -7.51 -21.86
CA LEU A 257 -25.32 -6.73 -22.94
C LEU A 257 -24.05 -7.40 -23.49
N CYS A 258 -23.10 -7.79 -22.62
CA CYS A 258 -21.90 -8.49 -23.03
C CYS A 258 -22.21 -9.79 -23.78
N ARG A 259 -23.15 -10.59 -23.27
CA ARG A 259 -23.55 -11.86 -23.92
C ARG A 259 -24.16 -11.63 -25.30
N ALA A 260 -25.02 -10.63 -25.45
CA ALA A 260 -25.63 -10.29 -26.73
C ALA A 260 -24.58 -9.87 -27.78
N ALA A 261 -23.51 -9.19 -27.34
CA ALA A 261 -22.40 -8.79 -28.18
C ALA A 261 -21.31 -9.87 -28.37
N GLY A 262 -21.45 -11.06 -27.76
CA GLY A 262 -20.39 -12.08 -27.75
C GLY A 262 -19.12 -11.68 -26.97
N ALA A 263 -19.20 -10.64 -26.14
CA ALA A 263 -18.12 -10.10 -25.34
C ALA A 263 -17.99 -10.82 -23.98
N ARG A 264 -16.77 -10.93 -23.46
CA ARG A 264 -16.51 -11.51 -22.12
C ARG A 264 -16.61 -10.46 -21.02
N SER A 265 -16.43 -9.19 -21.37
CA SER A 265 -16.43 -8.08 -20.45
C SER A 265 -16.94 -6.81 -21.11
N ILE A 266 -17.34 -5.81 -20.33
CA ILE A 266 -17.75 -4.50 -20.88
C ILE A 266 -16.60 -3.79 -21.61
N TRP A 267 -15.37 -4.21 -21.33
CA TRP A 267 -14.16 -3.67 -21.90
C TRP A 267 -13.94 -4.11 -23.35
N ASP A 268 -14.57 -5.22 -23.76
CA ASP A 268 -14.55 -5.72 -25.13
C ASP A 268 -15.65 -5.08 -26.00
N LEU A 269 -16.57 -4.33 -25.39
CA LEU A 269 -17.60 -3.56 -26.10
C LEU A 269 -16.99 -2.31 -26.75
N THR A 270 -17.67 -1.80 -27.77
CA THR A 270 -17.33 -0.50 -28.38
C THR A 270 -17.48 0.62 -27.36
N GLU A 271 -16.75 1.72 -27.53
CA GLU A 271 -16.84 2.86 -26.59
C GLU A 271 -18.26 3.44 -26.48
N LYS A 272 -19.06 3.36 -27.56
CA LYS A 272 -20.44 3.85 -27.58
C LYS A 272 -21.40 2.97 -26.78
N GLU A 273 -21.14 1.67 -26.74
CA GLU A 273 -22.00 0.70 -26.06
C GLU A 273 -21.51 0.40 -24.64
N ARG A 274 -20.26 0.72 -24.32
CA ARG A 274 -19.64 0.44 -23.03
C ARG A 274 -20.35 1.21 -21.92
N PRO A 275 -20.96 0.52 -20.94
CA PRO A 275 -21.51 1.17 -19.75
C PRO A 275 -20.42 1.88 -18.96
N VAL A 276 -20.76 3.03 -18.36
CA VAL A 276 -19.84 3.79 -17.50
C VAL A 276 -19.38 2.90 -16.34
N PRO A 277 -18.07 2.81 -16.06
CA PRO A 277 -17.58 2.04 -14.92
C PRO A 277 -18.00 2.69 -13.59
N VAL A 278 -18.22 1.86 -12.57
CA VAL A 278 -18.73 2.26 -11.26
C VAL A 278 -17.67 1.91 -10.20
N VAL A 279 -17.37 2.85 -9.31
CA VAL A 279 -16.58 2.61 -8.10
C VAL A 279 -17.46 2.89 -6.89
N VAL A 280 -17.76 1.83 -6.14
CA VAL A 280 -18.53 1.90 -4.89
C VAL A 280 -17.57 2.04 -3.71
N ILE A 281 -17.74 3.09 -2.93
CA ILE A 281 -16.90 3.41 -1.77
C ILE A 281 -17.75 3.25 -0.50
N VAL A 282 -17.38 2.28 0.32
CA VAL A 282 -17.97 2.05 1.65
C VAL A 282 -17.01 2.60 2.69
N ASP A 283 -17.38 3.67 3.42
CA ASP A 283 -16.46 4.29 4.38
C ASP A 283 -16.22 3.43 5.64
N GLU A 284 -17.28 2.82 6.16
CA GLU A 284 -17.23 1.98 7.35
C GLU A 284 -18.04 0.69 7.15
N LEU A 285 -17.34 -0.40 6.87
CA LEU A 285 -17.92 -1.71 6.66
C LEU A 285 -18.69 -2.20 7.89
N ALA A 286 -18.20 -1.93 9.10
CA ALA A 286 -18.83 -2.40 10.32
C ALA A 286 -20.29 -1.92 10.44
N GLU A 287 -20.59 -0.69 10.00
CA GLU A 287 -21.96 -0.13 10.04
C GLU A 287 -22.96 -0.83 9.12
N LEU A 288 -22.49 -1.64 8.17
CA LEU A 288 -23.35 -2.47 7.32
C LEU A 288 -23.65 -3.84 7.94
N TYR A 289 -22.86 -4.27 8.92
CA TYR A 289 -22.94 -5.61 9.52
C TYR A 289 -23.40 -5.61 10.98
N LEU A 290 -23.15 -4.54 11.74
CA LEU A 290 -23.52 -4.45 13.16
C LEU A 290 -25.03 -4.43 13.36
N THR A 291 -25.58 -5.27 14.22
CA THR A 291 -27.04 -5.31 14.46
C THR A 291 -27.33 -5.12 15.95
N ASN A 292 -28.36 -4.36 16.29
CA ASN A 292 -28.82 -4.22 17.67
C ASN A 292 -29.87 -5.29 18.06
N GLY A 293 -30.02 -6.34 17.24
CA GLY A 293 -30.92 -7.48 17.51
C GLY A 293 -32.33 -7.39 16.92
N SER A 294 -32.71 -6.27 16.29
CA SER A 294 -33.96 -6.19 15.51
C SER A 294 -33.91 -7.15 14.30
N LYS A 295 -35.06 -7.76 13.99
CA LYS A 295 -35.21 -8.67 12.85
C LYS A 295 -35.00 -7.95 11.52
N GLU A 296 -35.49 -6.73 11.41
CA GLU A 296 -35.35 -5.86 10.25
C GLU A 296 -33.88 -5.52 9.99
N GLN A 297 -33.16 -5.03 11.01
CA GLN A 297 -31.73 -4.69 10.88
C GLN A 297 -30.86 -5.90 10.52
N ARG A 298 -31.23 -7.09 11.00
CA ARG A 298 -30.55 -8.34 10.65
C ARG A 298 -30.78 -8.72 9.20
N ALA A 299 -32.01 -8.58 8.71
CA ALA A 299 -32.34 -8.81 7.31
C ALA A 299 -31.59 -7.83 6.39
N GLU A 300 -31.54 -6.54 6.76
CA GLU A 300 -30.79 -5.52 6.02
C GLU A 300 -29.28 -5.84 5.98
N ALA A 301 -28.69 -6.23 7.12
CA ALA A 301 -27.26 -6.60 7.18
C ALA A 301 -26.94 -7.82 6.31
N GLU A 302 -27.82 -8.83 6.31
CA GLU A 302 -27.69 -10.03 5.47
C GLU A 302 -27.81 -9.70 3.97
N GLN A 303 -28.74 -8.81 3.61
CA GLN A 303 -28.89 -8.31 2.24
C GLN A 303 -27.66 -7.51 1.79
N CYS A 304 -27.20 -6.55 2.59
CA CYS A 304 -25.96 -5.79 2.33
C CYS A 304 -24.77 -6.73 2.10
N SER A 305 -24.58 -7.71 2.99
CA SER A 305 -23.51 -8.68 2.86
C SER A 305 -23.62 -9.49 1.56
N THR A 306 -24.84 -9.92 1.20
CA THR A 306 -25.09 -10.68 -0.02
C THR A 306 -24.79 -9.87 -1.27
N TYR A 307 -25.25 -8.62 -1.33
CA TYR A 307 -25.02 -7.74 -2.47
C TYR A 307 -23.56 -7.35 -2.62
N LEU A 308 -22.88 -6.96 -1.53
CA LEU A 308 -21.44 -6.67 -1.57
C LEU A 308 -20.63 -7.86 -2.08
N LEU A 309 -20.91 -9.06 -1.56
CA LEU A 309 -20.23 -10.27 -2.02
C LEU A 309 -20.50 -10.54 -3.51
N ARG A 310 -21.74 -10.36 -3.96
CA ARG A 310 -22.11 -10.57 -5.37
C ARG A 310 -21.42 -9.59 -6.31
N LEU A 311 -21.35 -8.31 -5.92
CA LEU A 311 -20.62 -7.27 -6.64
C LEU A 311 -19.12 -7.58 -6.69
N ALA A 312 -18.53 -8.04 -5.58
CA ALA A 312 -17.10 -8.39 -5.53
C ALA A 312 -16.75 -9.61 -6.41
N GLN A 313 -17.66 -10.58 -6.53
CA GLN A 313 -17.43 -11.81 -7.30
C GLN A 313 -17.53 -11.60 -8.82
N LEU A 314 -18.43 -10.71 -9.28
CA LEU A 314 -18.76 -10.57 -10.70
C LEU A 314 -18.44 -9.20 -11.29
N GLY A 315 -18.18 -8.20 -10.44
CA GLY A 315 -18.10 -6.80 -10.84
C GLY A 315 -16.93 -6.47 -11.76
N ALA A 316 -15.77 -7.10 -11.57
CA ALA A 316 -14.54 -6.76 -12.30
C ALA A 316 -14.69 -6.75 -13.84
N ALA A 317 -15.29 -7.81 -14.41
CA ALA A 317 -15.51 -7.90 -15.86
C ALA A 317 -16.66 -6.99 -16.34
N LEU A 318 -17.52 -6.57 -15.42
CA LEU A 318 -18.71 -5.75 -15.67
C LEU A 318 -18.48 -4.27 -15.33
N GLY A 319 -17.26 -3.91 -14.94
CA GLY A 319 -16.85 -2.55 -14.61
C GLY A 319 -17.48 -2.00 -13.33
N VAL A 320 -17.78 -2.86 -12.37
CA VAL A 320 -18.20 -2.46 -11.03
C VAL A 320 -17.09 -2.83 -10.05
N HIS A 321 -16.57 -1.83 -9.35
CA HIS A 321 -15.40 -1.92 -8.47
C HIS A 321 -15.79 -1.53 -7.05
N LEU A 322 -15.12 -2.12 -6.06
CA LEU A 322 -15.42 -1.88 -4.65
C LEU A 322 -14.19 -1.35 -3.92
N VAL A 323 -14.38 -0.32 -3.12
CA VAL A 323 -13.44 0.16 -2.11
C VAL A 323 -14.16 0.09 -0.79
N VAL A 324 -13.79 -0.90 0.01
CA VAL A 324 -14.41 -1.15 1.30
C VAL A 324 -13.44 -0.72 2.38
N ALA A 325 -13.85 0.22 3.20
CA ALA A 325 -13.04 0.73 4.28
C ALA A 325 -13.62 0.37 5.65
N GLY A 326 -12.78 0.30 6.69
CA GLY A 326 -13.26 0.10 8.04
C GLY A 326 -12.21 0.35 9.11
N GLN A 327 -12.64 0.81 10.28
CA GLN A 327 -11.75 1.06 11.41
C GLN A 327 -11.43 -0.21 12.19
N ARG A 328 -12.45 -1.06 12.34
CA ARG A 328 -12.34 -2.36 12.98
C ARG A 328 -13.03 -3.39 12.09
N VAL A 329 -12.24 -4.27 11.49
CA VAL A 329 -12.74 -5.32 10.60
C VAL A 329 -12.21 -6.64 11.11
N GLY A 330 -13.07 -7.40 11.78
CA GLY A 330 -12.74 -8.71 12.31
C GLY A 330 -13.78 -9.75 11.95
N SER A 331 -13.45 -11.02 12.22
CA SER A 331 -14.39 -12.14 12.08
C SER A 331 -15.61 -12.04 12.99
N ASP A 332 -15.56 -11.15 13.99
CA ASP A 332 -16.67 -10.82 14.90
C ASP A 332 -17.86 -10.18 14.18
N LEU A 333 -17.66 -9.57 13.00
CA LEU A 333 -18.73 -9.06 12.14
C LEU A 333 -19.49 -10.17 11.38
N GLY A 334 -19.07 -11.43 11.52
CA GLY A 334 -19.76 -12.62 10.97
C GLY A 334 -19.16 -13.17 9.68
N PRO A 335 -19.66 -14.31 9.18
CA PRO A 335 -19.05 -15.04 8.06
C PRO A 335 -19.10 -14.26 6.72
N GLY A 336 -20.09 -13.39 6.55
CA GLY A 336 -20.24 -12.57 5.35
C GLY A 336 -19.06 -11.61 5.13
N VAL A 337 -18.50 -11.04 6.21
CA VAL A 337 -17.35 -10.14 6.12
C VAL A 337 -16.10 -10.87 5.64
N THR A 338 -15.90 -12.11 6.09
CA THR A 338 -14.74 -12.94 5.74
C THR A 338 -14.83 -13.41 4.29
N ALA A 339 -16.04 -13.78 3.84
CA ALA A 339 -16.30 -14.13 2.45
C ALA A 339 -16.10 -12.93 1.51
N LEU A 340 -16.61 -11.75 1.88
CA LEU A 340 -16.39 -10.51 1.12
C LEU A 340 -14.90 -10.18 1.06
N ARG A 341 -14.23 -10.16 2.22
CA ARG A 341 -12.80 -9.91 2.32
C ARG A 341 -12.02 -10.78 1.34
N ALA A 342 -12.27 -12.08 1.26
CA ALA A 342 -11.57 -12.99 0.35
C ALA A 342 -11.62 -12.57 -1.14
N GLN A 343 -12.61 -11.76 -1.55
CA GLN A 343 -12.72 -11.21 -2.91
C GLN A 343 -11.99 -9.86 -3.11
N LEU A 344 -11.64 -9.15 -2.04
CA LEU A 344 -11.00 -7.83 -2.10
C LEU A 344 -9.46 -7.96 -2.16
N SER A 345 -8.93 -8.40 -3.30
CA SER A 345 -7.48 -8.66 -3.46
C SER A 345 -6.56 -7.47 -3.14
N GLY A 346 -7.01 -6.22 -3.32
CA GLY A 346 -6.28 -5.05 -2.89
C GLY A 346 -6.34 -4.89 -1.38
N ARG A 347 -5.21 -4.94 -0.69
CA ARG A 347 -5.14 -4.73 0.77
C ARG A 347 -4.34 -3.51 1.12
N ILE A 348 -4.90 -2.69 2.00
CA ILE A 348 -4.26 -1.53 2.58
C ILE A 348 -4.55 -1.54 4.07
N CYS A 349 -3.51 -1.62 4.89
CA CYS A 349 -3.60 -1.56 6.35
C CYS A 349 -2.81 -0.36 6.85
N HIS A 350 -3.50 0.71 7.21
CA HIS A 350 -2.92 1.77 8.03
C HIS A 350 -2.70 1.27 9.47
N ARG A 351 -2.20 2.15 10.34
CA ARG A 351 -2.16 1.89 11.78
C ARG A 351 -3.53 1.42 12.28
N VAL A 352 -3.56 0.28 12.97
CA VAL A 352 -4.74 -0.28 13.64
C VAL A 352 -4.52 -0.33 15.14
N ASN A 353 -5.62 -0.33 15.91
CA ASN A 353 -5.55 -0.39 17.37
C ASN A 353 -5.53 -1.83 17.89
N ASP A 354 -6.00 -2.79 17.09
CA ASP A 354 -6.12 -4.19 17.49
C ASP A 354 -5.41 -5.14 16.50
N PRO A 355 -4.76 -6.22 16.99
CA PRO A 355 -4.11 -7.21 16.13
C PRO A 355 -5.06 -7.92 15.17
N GLY A 356 -6.33 -8.11 15.56
CA GLY A 356 -7.32 -8.86 14.78
C GLY A 356 -7.65 -8.20 13.46
N THR A 357 -7.74 -6.87 13.42
CA THR A 357 -7.98 -6.10 12.19
C THR A 357 -6.80 -6.20 11.22
N ALA A 358 -5.56 -6.17 11.72
CA ALA A 358 -4.38 -6.40 10.88
C ALA A 358 -4.33 -7.84 10.33
N GLU A 359 -4.62 -8.83 11.17
CA GLU A 359 -4.69 -10.24 10.77
C GLU A 359 -5.78 -10.46 9.71
N MET A 360 -6.95 -9.85 9.89
CA MET A 360 -8.02 -9.89 8.90
C MET A 360 -7.56 -9.29 7.57
N ALA A 361 -6.90 -8.12 7.59
CA ALA A 361 -6.51 -7.45 6.35
C ALA A 361 -5.34 -8.14 5.62
N LEU A 362 -4.35 -8.67 6.34
CA LEU A 362 -3.06 -9.08 5.77
C LEU A 362 -2.63 -10.53 6.10
N GLY A 363 -3.28 -11.20 7.06
CA GLY A 363 -2.81 -12.47 7.65
C GLY A 363 -2.77 -13.65 6.67
N ASP A 364 -3.69 -13.69 5.71
CA ASP A 364 -3.70 -14.71 4.65
C ASP A 364 -2.68 -14.44 3.53
N LEU A 365 -2.08 -13.25 3.51
CA LEU A 365 -1.09 -12.87 2.51
C LEU A 365 0.33 -12.99 3.05
N ASN A 366 0.62 -12.36 4.20
CA ASN A 366 1.96 -12.38 4.78
C ASN A 366 1.95 -12.00 6.28
N LYS A 367 2.46 -12.89 7.14
CA LYS A 367 2.55 -12.65 8.59
C LYS A 367 3.48 -11.50 8.98
N ASP A 368 4.56 -11.28 8.22
CA ASP A 368 5.47 -10.15 8.47
C ASP A 368 4.77 -8.82 8.18
N ALA A 369 3.90 -8.77 7.17
CA ALA A 369 3.10 -7.59 6.86
C ALA A 369 2.16 -7.21 8.00
N VAL A 370 1.56 -8.21 8.68
CA VAL A 370 0.74 -8.01 9.88
C VAL A 370 1.55 -7.36 11.00
N ALA A 371 2.74 -7.90 11.29
CA ALA A 371 3.63 -7.36 12.33
C ALA A 371 4.05 -5.92 12.02
N VAL A 372 4.37 -5.62 10.76
CA VAL A 372 4.72 -4.26 10.34
C VAL A 372 3.55 -3.31 10.47
N ALA A 373 2.34 -3.70 10.07
CA ALA A 373 1.15 -2.86 10.21
C ALA A 373 0.84 -2.53 11.68
N GLN A 374 1.07 -3.48 12.61
CA GLN A 374 0.92 -3.29 14.05
C GLN A 374 2.01 -2.39 14.65
N SER A 375 3.17 -2.27 13.99
CA SER A 375 4.28 -1.42 14.44
C SER A 375 4.17 0.04 14.00
N ILE A 376 3.22 0.40 13.12
CA ILE A 376 3.03 1.77 12.64
C ILE A 376 2.64 2.66 13.82
N GLY A 377 3.45 3.68 14.12
CA GLY A 377 3.23 4.61 15.22
C GLY A 377 2.21 5.72 14.93
N GLU A 378 1.78 6.43 15.96
CA GLU A 378 0.84 7.55 15.84
C GLU A 378 1.40 8.74 15.03
N ALA A 379 2.71 8.96 15.11
CA ALA A 379 3.39 10.00 14.34
C ALA A 379 3.50 9.67 12.83
N GLU A 380 3.24 8.43 12.44
CA GLU A 380 3.35 7.94 11.07
C GLU A 380 2.01 8.03 10.32
N GLN A 381 1.25 9.13 10.52
CA GLN A 381 -0.03 9.33 9.87
C GLN A 381 0.08 9.21 8.34
N GLY A 382 -0.87 8.52 7.73
CA GLY A 382 -0.87 8.24 6.30
C GLY A 382 -0.01 7.04 5.90
N VAL A 383 0.88 6.54 6.76
CA VAL A 383 1.62 5.29 6.49
C VAL A 383 0.66 4.11 6.51
N ALA A 384 0.84 3.20 5.55
CA ALA A 384 0.14 1.95 5.43
C ALA A 384 1.07 0.84 4.97
N VAL A 385 0.65 -0.41 5.19
CA VAL A 385 1.17 -1.57 4.49
C VAL A 385 0.19 -1.92 3.36
N THR A 386 0.72 -2.09 2.16
CA THR A 386 -0.04 -2.52 0.99
C THR A 386 0.62 -3.71 0.31
N VAL A 387 -0.19 -4.52 -0.37
CA VAL A 387 0.27 -5.70 -1.09
C VAL A 387 0.51 -5.31 -2.54
N GLY A 388 1.75 -5.47 -2.99
CA GLY A 388 2.17 -5.23 -4.36
C GLY A 388 2.03 -6.46 -5.25
N ASP A 389 2.58 -6.36 -6.46
CA ASP A 389 2.57 -7.43 -7.45
C ASP A 389 3.29 -8.69 -6.92
N MET A 390 2.77 -9.88 -7.26
CA MET A 390 3.31 -11.20 -6.87
C MET A 390 3.26 -11.52 -5.36
N GLY A 391 2.40 -10.84 -4.58
CA GLY A 391 2.23 -11.12 -3.15
C GLY A 391 3.34 -10.57 -2.25
N ALA A 392 4.24 -9.75 -2.81
CA ALA A 392 5.16 -8.94 -2.02
C ALA A 392 4.38 -7.83 -1.30
N TRP A 393 4.80 -7.44 -0.11
CA TRP A 393 4.21 -6.30 0.61
C TRP A 393 5.20 -5.15 0.73
N MET A 394 4.67 -3.95 0.88
CA MET A 394 5.45 -2.73 1.02
C MET A 394 4.75 -1.70 1.90
N ARG A 395 5.55 -0.86 2.55
CA ARG A 395 5.07 0.36 3.19
C ARG A 395 4.81 1.42 2.13
N SER A 396 3.76 2.18 2.34
CA SER A 396 3.33 3.30 1.52
C SER A 396 2.86 4.43 2.41
N ARG A 397 2.80 5.65 1.89
CA ARG A 397 2.18 6.80 2.56
C ARG A 397 1.19 7.46 1.63
N SER A 398 -0.04 7.64 2.09
CA SER A 398 -1.06 8.40 1.37
C SER A 398 -0.70 9.89 1.31
N ARG A 399 -1.05 10.54 0.21
CA ARG A 399 -0.87 11.99 0.08
C ARG A 399 -1.95 12.70 0.89
N LEU A 400 -1.53 13.61 1.77
CA LEU A 400 -2.46 14.46 2.49
C LEU A 400 -3.32 15.24 1.50
N THR A 401 -4.63 15.04 1.60
CA THR A 401 -5.68 15.74 0.87
C THR A 401 -6.64 16.25 1.93
N THR A 402 -6.80 17.56 1.99
CA THR A 402 -7.65 18.23 2.97
C THR A 402 -9.12 18.19 2.55
N SER A 403 -10.02 18.39 3.50
CA SER A 403 -11.47 18.48 3.23
C SER A 403 -11.81 19.61 2.24
N ALA A 404 -11.07 20.71 2.29
CA ALA A 404 -11.24 21.82 1.35
C ALA A 404 -10.84 21.42 -0.08
N GLU A 405 -9.67 20.78 -0.25
CA GLU A 405 -9.20 20.32 -1.57
C GLU A 405 -10.15 19.29 -2.19
N VAL A 406 -10.67 18.34 -1.40
CA VAL A 406 -11.60 17.33 -1.93
C VAL A 406 -12.95 17.93 -2.30
N GLN A 407 -13.45 18.89 -1.52
CA GLN A 407 -14.70 19.60 -1.81
C GLN A 407 -14.57 20.48 -3.06
N GLU A 408 -13.47 21.22 -3.18
CA GLU A 408 -13.16 22.03 -4.36
C GLU A 408 -13.09 21.15 -5.62
N CYS A 409 -12.39 20.02 -5.54
CA CYS A 409 -12.31 19.06 -6.64
C CYS A 409 -13.69 18.48 -7.00
N ALA A 410 -14.52 18.14 -6.01
CA ALA A 410 -15.88 17.66 -6.26
C ALA A 410 -16.74 18.73 -6.94
N THR A 411 -16.61 20.00 -6.57
CA THR A 411 -17.34 21.12 -7.21
C THR A 411 -16.87 21.30 -8.64
N GLN A 412 -15.55 21.29 -8.85
CA GLN A 412 -14.93 21.48 -10.16
C GLN A 412 -15.40 20.45 -11.19
N PHE A 413 -15.61 19.19 -10.77
CA PHE A 413 -15.98 18.08 -11.66
C PHE A 413 -17.42 17.60 -11.47
N ALA A 414 -18.29 18.38 -10.82
CA ALA A 414 -19.68 18.00 -10.58
C ALA A 414 -20.47 17.77 -11.88
N ASP A 415 -20.11 18.48 -12.95
CA ASP A 415 -20.68 18.33 -14.29
C ASP A 415 -20.36 16.98 -14.94
N LEU A 416 -19.28 16.31 -14.51
CA LEU A 416 -18.89 14.99 -14.99
C LEU A 416 -19.60 13.84 -14.27
N THR A 417 -20.46 14.11 -13.29
CA THR A 417 -21.20 13.09 -12.54
C THR A 417 -22.13 12.29 -13.46
N PRO A 418 -21.86 11.00 -13.70
CA PRO A 418 -22.70 10.20 -14.57
C PRO A 418 -24.07 9.97 -13.95
N LYS A 419 -25.14 10.24 -14.70
CA LYS A 419 -26.50 9.89 -14.31
C LYS A 419 -26.70 8.39 -14.52
N MET A 420 -27.01 7.68 -13.44
CA MET A 420 -27.22 6.22 -13.44
C MET A 420 -28.72 5.94 -13.31
N PRO A 421 -29.42 5.49 -14.38
CA PRO A 421 -30.87 5.27 -14.34
C PRO A 421 -31.30 4.30 -13.24
N CYS A 422 -30.50 3.26 -12.96
CA CYS A 422 -30.74 2.30 -11.89
C CYS A 422 -30.71 2.93 -10.49
N LEU A 423 -30.07 4.10 -10.31
CA LEU A 423 -29.94 4.79 -9.03
C LEU A 423 -30.86 6.02 -8.89
N ALA A 424 -31.55 6.43 -9.96
CA ALA A 424 -32.37 7.65 -9.98
C ALA A 424 -33.47 7.64 -8.91
N ASN A 425 -34.13 6.50 -8.70
CA ASN A 425 -35.21 6.35 -7.72
C ASN A 425 -34.74 6.39 -6.26
N VAL A 426 -33.42 6.30 -6.01
CA VAL A 426 -32.85 6.33 -4.65
C VAL A 426 -32.57 7.77 -4.20
N VAL A 427 -32.21 8.64 -5.15
CA VAL A 427 -31.86 10.05 -4.88
C VAL A 427 -33.09 10.90 -4.54
N GLU A 428 -34.25 10.62 -5.13
CA GLU A 428 -35.49 11.38 -4.88
C GLU A 428 -36.14 11.08 -3.51
N GLY A 429 -35.84 9.92 -2.91
CA GLY A 429 -36.39 9.54 -1.60
C GLY A 429 -35.67 10.11 -0.38
N GLY A 430 -34.43 10.60 -0.53
CA GLY A 430 -33.57 11.02 0.59
C GLY A 430 -33.45 12.54 0.80
N VAL A 431 -33.94 13.37 -0.12
CA VAL A 431 -33.86 14.85 -0.01
C VAL A 431 -35.18 15.45 0.52
N GLY A 432 -36.17 14.62 0.84
CA GLY A 432 -37.54 15.04 1.17
C GLY A 432 -38.07 14.65 2.55
N ALA A 433 -37.21 14.37 3.55
CA ALA A 433 -37.64 14.09 4.92
C ALA A 433 -36.87 14.91 5.95
#